data_AF-A0A942AKI7-F1
#
_entry.id   AF-A0A942AKI7-F1
#
_cell.length_a   1.000
_cell.length_b   1.000
_cell.length_c   1.000
_cell.angle_alpha   90.00
_cell.angle_beta   90.00
_cell.angle_gamma   90.00
#
_symmetry.space_group_name_H-M   'P 1'
#
loop_
_entity.id
_entity.type
_entity.pdbx_description
1 polymer ?
#
loop_
_entity_poly.entity_id
_entity_poly.type
_entity_poly.pdbx_seq_one_letter_code
_entity_poly.pdbx_strand_id
1 'polypeptide(L)'
;MIYNERNIRKEIVLEAAKQIMMAARTAPKGKGVDIIEIITLSHDSLPTLSENMRSEGKKRGMMFFLRDADNIEQADAVILIGTRRHPLGLNCAYCGAKTCGENPESNPCAINSIDVGIAIGSACSKAADLRIDTRVMFSAGPSLHFQWRGPAYWQKGRR
;
A
#
# COMPACT_ATOMS: atom_id res chain seq x y z
N MET A 1 5.22 5.21 38.00
CA MET A 1 4.79 5.75 36.69
C MET A 1 3.71 4.82 36.15
N ILE A 2 2.54 5.35 35.79
CA ILE A 2 1.40 4.56 35.30
C ILE A 2 1.27 4.83 33.80
N TYR A 3 1.31 3.76 33.00
CA TYR A 3 1.03 3.82 31.57
C TYR A 3 -0.36 3.26 31.32
N ASN A 4 -1.26 4.07 30.75
CA ASN A 4 -2.55 3.61 30.27
C ASN A 4 -2.41 3.28 28.79
N GLU A 5 -2.66 2.02 28.42
CA GLU A 5 -2.56 1.54 27.04
C GLU A 5 -3.31 2.45 26.06
N ARG A 6 -4.49 2.95 26.43
CA ARG A 6 -5.31 3.81 25.55
C ARG A 6 -4.61 5.11 25.15
N ASN A 7 -3.71 5.60 26.00
CA ASN A 7 -2.97 6.84 25.77
C ASN A 7 -1.76 6.61 24.86
N ILE A 8 -1.23 5.39 24.81
CA ILE A 8 -0.01 5.04 24.05
C ILE A 8 -0.30 4.13 22.84
N ARG A 9 -1.52 3.61 22.70
CA ARG A 9 -1.93 2.68 21.64
C ARG A 9 -1.53 3.15 20.25
N LYS A 10 -1.79 4.42 19.96
CA LYS A 10 -1.48 5.07 18.68
C LYS A 10 0.03 5.06 18.38
N GLU A 11 0.83 5.38 19.38
CA GLU A 11 2.29 5.37 19.29
C GLU A 11 2.82 3.95 19.07
N ILE A 12 2.31 2.97 19.83
CA ILE A 12 2.67 1.55 19.68
C ILE A 12 2.33 1.04 18.27
N VAL A 13 1.15 1.38 17.74
CA VAL A 13 0.76 0.99 16.37
C VAL A 13 1.70 1.61 15.33
N LEU A 14 2.12 2.87 15.51
CA LEU A 14 3.08 3.52 14.61
C LEU A 14 4.48 2.87 14.67
N GLU A 15 4.93 2.47 15.86
CA GLU A 15 6.18 1.72 16.02
C GLU A 15 6.12 0.35 15.34
N ALA A 16 5.00 -0.35 15.50
CA ALA A 16 4.76 -1.59 14.81
C ALA A 16 4.69 -1.42 13.29
N ALA A 17 4.06 -0.35 12.80
CA ALA A 17 3.99 -0.03 11.38
C ALA A 17 5.39 0.10 10.78
N LYS A 18 6.34 0.75 11.46
CA LYS A 18 7.75 0.82 11.02
C LYS A 18 8.38 -0.57 10.83
N GLN A 19 8.11 -1.50 11.75
CA GLN A 19 8.62 -2.88 11.64
C GLN A 19 7.94 -3.65 10.49
N ILE A 20 6.64 -3.45 10.31
CA ILE A 20 5.86 -4.07 9.23
C ILE A 20 6.34 -3.57 7.86
N MET A 21 6.58 -2.25 7.73
CA MET A 21 7.16 -1.66 6.53
C MET A 21 8.52 -2.26 6.19
N MET A 22 9.36 -2.51 7.20
CA MET A 22 10.66 -3.17 7.00
C MET A 22 10.49 -4.59 6.46
N ALA A 23 9.57 -5.38 7.01
CA ALA A 23 9.28 -6.73 6.53
C ALA A 23 8.77 -6.75 5.08
N ALA A 24 7.88 -5.82 4.70
CA ALA A 24 7.47 -5.66 3.31
C ALA A 24 8.64 -5.29 2.39
N ARG A 25 9.52 -4.37 2.83
CA ARG A 25 10.69 -3.93 2.06
C ARG A 25 11.68 -5.07 1.82
N THR A 26 11.90 -5.96 2.78
CA THR A 26 12.89 -7.05 2.65
C THR A 26 12.33 -8.31 1.96
N ALA A 27 11.04 -8.34 1.63
CA ALA A 27 10.41 -9.45 0.95
C ALA A 27 11.08 -9.75 -0.42
N PRO A 28 11.13 -11.01 -0.88
CA PRO A 28 11.78 -11.36 -2.14
C PRO A 28 11.10 -10.68 -3.34
N LYS A 29 11.89 -10.30 -4.35
CA LYS A 29 11.42 -9.57 -5.55
C LYS A 29 12.03 -10.14 -6.81
N GLY A 30 11.33 -10.00 -7.94
CA GLY A 30 11.81 -10.39 -9.25
C GLY A 30 13.20 -9.81 -9.55
N LYS A 31 14.17 -10.69 -9.81
CA LYS A 31 15.59 -10.35 -10.07
C LYS A 31 16.25 -9.49 -8.98
N GLY A 32 15.70 -9.45 -7.77
CA GLY A 32 16.19 -8.57 -6.69
C GLY A 32 16.02 -7.07 -6.98
N VAL A 33 15.21 -6.70 -7.98
CA VAL A 33 14.98 -5.30 -8.33
C VAL A 33 13.97 -4.71 -7.37
N ASP A 34 14.41 -3.72 -6.58
CA ASP A 34 13.55 -3.08 -5.60
C ASP A 34 12.92 -1.79 -6.12
N ILE A 35 11.63 -1.87 -6.42
CA ILE A 35 10.78 -0.78 -6.90
C ILE A 35 9.49 -0.65 -6.09
N ILE A 36 9.40 -1.37 -4.97
CA ILE A 36 8.27 -1.29 -4.06
C ILE A 36 8.30 0.08 -3.39
N GLU A 37 7.13 0.67 -3.17
CA GLU A 37 6.95 1.91 -2.41
C GLU A 37 6.09 1.60 -1.20
N ILE A 38 6.48 2.12 -0.04
CA ILE A 38 5.80 1.82 1.22
C ILE A 38 5.66 3.12 2.02
N ILE A 39 4.44 3.44 2.42
CA ILE A 39 4.15 4.56 3.30
C ILE A 39 3.16 4.14 4.37
N THR A 40 3.24 4.79 5.53
CA THR A 40 2.21 4.67 6.57
C THR A 40 1.46 5.99 6.67
N LEU A 41 0.14 5.91 6.65
CA LEU A 41 -0.78 6.98 6.96
C LEU A 41 -1.28 6.78 8.39
N SER A 42 -1.38 7.86 9.14
CA SER A 42 -1.91 7.87 10.49
C SER A 42 -2.74 9.11 10.74
N HIS A 43 -3.59 9.01 11.78
CA HIS A 43 -4.35 10.10 12.38
C HIS A 43 -4.92 11.08 11.35
N ASP A 44 -4.26 12.23 11.17
CA ASP A 44 -4.70 13.37 10.35
C ASP A 44 -4.91 13.03 8.87
N SER A 45 -4.25 11.99 8.37
CA SER A 45 -4.33 11.60 6.96
C SER A 45 -5.46 10.61 6.66
N LEU A 46 -5.96 9.88 7.66
CA LEU A 46 -6.98 8.83 7.47
C LEU A 46 -8.34 9.38 7.04
N PRO A 47 -8.87 10.50 7.60
CA PRO A 47 -10.13 11.08 7.13
C PRO A 47 -10.06 11.51 5.66
N THR A 48 -8.90 12.04 5.21
CA THR A 48 -8.70 12.41 3.81
C THR A 48 -8.72 11.19 2.90
N LEU A 49 -8.07 10.09 3.31
CA LEU A 49 -8.10 8.83 2.56
C LEU A 49 -9.53 8.25 2.49
N SER A 50 -10.24 8.22 3.61
CA SER A 50 -11.62 7.74 3.67
C SER A 50 -12.53 8.50 2.70
N GLU A 51 -12.48 9.84 2.71
CA GLU A 51 -13.31 10.63 1.80
C GLU A 51 -12.96 10.38 0.33
N ASN A 52 -11.68 10.26 0.00
CA ASN A 52 -11.26 9.89 -1.34
C ASN A 52 -11.80 8.50 -1.75
N MET A 53 -11.78 7.53 -0.83
CA MET A 53 -12.34 6.20 -1.08
C MET A 53 -13.84 6.27 -1.35
N ARG A 54 -14.59 7.10 -0.59
CA ARG A 54 -16.02 7.30 -0.86
C ARG A 54 -16.26 7.92 -2.23
N SER A 55 -15.43 8.90 -2.61
CA SER A 55 -15.50 9.53 -3.94
C SER A 55 -15.22 8.53 -5.06
N GLU A 56 -14.14 7.76 -4.96
CA GLU A 56 -13.77 6.74 -5.95
C GLU A 56 -14.80 5.61 -6.03
N GLY A 57 -15.32 5.15 -4.90
CA GLY A 57 -16.39 4.15 -4.84
C GLY A 57 -17.63 4.58 -5.61
N LYS A 58 -18.08 5.83 -5.41
CA LYS A 58 -19.22 6.41 -6.14
C LYS A 58 -18.94 6.53 -7.64
N LYS A 59 -17.77 7.03 -8.03
CA LYS A 59 -17.39 7.17 -9.46
C LYS A 59 -17.34 5.82 -10.18
N ARG A 60 -16.85 4.78 -9.50
CA ARG A 60 -16.64 3.45 -10.09
C ARG A 60 -17.85 2.52 -9.93
N GLY A 61 -18.89 2.93 -9.20
CA GLY A 61 -20.04 2.09 -8.87
C GLY A 61 -19.70 0.90 -7.96
N MET A 62 -18.55 0.95 -7.26
CA MET A 62 -18.04 -0.15 -6.44
C MET A 62 -18.33 0.10 -4.96
N MET A 63 -19.48 -0.38 -4.49
CA MET A 63 -20.00 -0.11 -3.14
C MET A 63 -19.08 -0.56 -1.99
N PHE A 64 -18.19 -1.54 -2.21
CA PHE A 64 -17.27 -2.00 -1.17
C PHE A 64 -16.27 -0.92 -0.73
N PHE A 65 -15.99 0.08 -1.57
CA PHE A 65 -15.16 1.22 -1.19
C PHE A 65 -15.77 2.02 -0.03
N LEU A 66 -17.10 2.12 0.05
CA LEU A 66 -17.79 2.85 1.13
C LEU A 66 -17.60 2.15 2.47
N ARG A 67 -17.82 0.83 2.50
CA ARG A 67 -17.60 -0.01 3.68
C ARG A 67 -16.15 0.03 4.12
N ASP A 68 -15.22 -0.05 3.18
CA ASP A 68 -13.79 -0.02 3.51
C ASP A 68 -13.36 1.37 4.00
N ALA A 69 -13.97 2.46 3.50
CA ALA A 69 -13.74 3.81 4.02
C ALA A 69 -14.16 3.95 5.50
N ASP A 70 -15.31 3.38 5.87
CA ASP A 70 -15.77 3.34 7.27
C ASP A 70 -14.80 2.58 8.19
N ASN A 71 -14.14 1.54 7.67
CA ASN A 71 -13.11 0.80 8.41
C ASN A 71 -11.83 1.64 8.59
N ILE A 72 -11.43 2.43 7.59
CA ILE A 72 -10.22 3.26 7.66
C ILE A 72 -10.38 4.39 8.69
N GLU A 73 -11.56 4.99 8.83
CA GLU A 73 -11.80 6.01 9.86
C GLU A 73 -11.61 5.50 11.29
N GLN A 74 -11.78 4.20 11.50
CA GLN A 74 -11.60 3.55 12.80
C GLN A 74 -10.19 2.95 12.99
N ALA A 75 -9.35 2.99 11.95
CA ALA A 75 -8.00 2.43 12.01
C ALA A 75 -7.04 3.39 12.73
N ASP A 76 -6.06 2.83 13.44
CA ASP A 76 -4.98 3.62 14.05
C ASP A 76 -3.92 4.02 13.00
N ALA A 77 -3.69 3.17 12.01
CA ALA A 77 -2.78 3.41 10.89
C ALA A 77 -3.17 2.59 9.65
N VAL A 78 -2.74 3.05 8.47
CA VAL A 78 -2.86 2.34 7.19
C VAL A 78 -1.50 2.31 6.51
N ILE A 79 -1.03 1.12 6.15
CA ILE A 79 0.21 0.94 5.38
C ILE A 79 -0.18 0.74 3.92
N LEU A 80 0.29 1.62 3.04
CA LEU A 80 0.11 1.51 1.60
C LEU A 80 1.39 0.95 0.99
N ILE A 81 1.23 -0.15 0.25
CA ILE A 81 2.30 -0.82 -0.48
C ILE A 81 1.96 -0.75 -1.96
N GLY A 82 2.86 -0.14 -2.74
CA GLY A 82 2.71 0.02 -4.18
C GLY A 82 3.99 -0.35 -4.91
N THR A 83 3.99 -0.18 -6.24
CA THR A 83 5.17 -0.38 -7.09
C THR A 83 5.17 0.62 -8.22
N ARG A 84 6.35 0.87 -8.79
CA ARG A 84 6.47 1.49 -10.12
C ARG A 84 6.49 0.40 -11.21
N ARG A 85 6.22 0.80 -12.45
CA ARG A 85 6.43 -0.07 -13.61
C ARG A 85 7.92 -0.22 -13.89
N HIS A 86 8.41 -1.44 -13.96
CA HIS A 86 9.77 -1.75 -14.37
C HIS A 86 9.83 -3.11 -15.10
N PRO A 87 9.96 -3.12 -16.43
CA PRO A 87 10.17 -4.36 -17.18
C PRO A 87 11.46 -5.08 -16.74
N LEU A 88 11.36 -6.33 -16.32
CA LEU A 88 12.50 -7.08 -15.76
C LEU A 88 13.37 -7.78 -16.83
N GLY A 89 12.96 -7.74 -18.10
CA GLY A 89 13.67 -8.39 -19.20
C GLY A 89 13.62 -9.93 -19.17
N LEU A 90 12.64 -10.51 -18.46
CA LEU A 90 12.48 -11.97 -18.37
C LEU A 90 11.79 -12.58 -19.60
N ASN A 91 11.12 -11.77 -20.41
CA ASN A 91 10.34 -12.21 -21.58
C ASN A 91 9.37 -13.38 -21.27
N CYS A 92 8.77 -13.36 -20.08
CA CYS A 92 7.93 -14.44 -19.55
C CYS A 92 6.50 -14.48 -20.12
N ALA A 93 6.09 -13.46 -20.88
CA ALA A 93 4.74 -13.28 -21.42
C ALA A 93 3.56 -13.23 -20.42
N TYR A 94 3.81 -13.20 -19.10
CA TYR A 94 2.74 -13.17 -18.09
C TYR A 94 1.89 -11.89 -18.09
N CYS A 95 2.38 -10.78 -18.64
CA CYS A 95 1.59 -9.56 -18.83
C CYS A 95 0.91 -9.49 -20.21
N GLY A 96 0.94 -10.58 -20.99
CA GLY A 96 0.31 -10.68 -22.32
C GLY A 96 1.17 -10.22 -23.50
N ALA A 97 2.30 -9.56 -23.27
CA ALA A 97 3.25 -9.18 -24.33
C ALA A 97 4.29 -10.28 -24.55
N LYS A 98 4.69 -10.57 -25.80
CA LYS A 98 5.67 -11.66 -26.09
C LYS A 98 7.04 -11.40 -25.47
N THR A 99 7.49 -10.15 -25.51
CA THR A 99 8.74 -9.70 -24.90
C THR A 99 8.50 -8.53 -23.97
N CYS A 100 9.42 -8.29 -23.03
CA CYS A 100 9.35 -7.12 -22.15
C CYS A 100 9.46 -5.79 -22.92
N GLY A 101 10.12 -5.78 -24.09
CA GLY A 101 10.23 -4.60 -24.95
C GLY A 101 8.94 -4.28 -25.71
N GLU A 102 8.13 -5.29 -26.01
CA GLU A 102 6.82 -5.14 -26.66
C GLU A 102 5.70 -4.74 -25.69
N ASN A 103 5.97 -4.75 -24.37
CA ASN A 103 4.96 -4.42 -23.37
C ASN A 103 4.66 -2.91 -23.39
N PRO A 104 3.41 -2.47 -23.69
CA PRO A 104 3.06 -1.05 -23.68
C PRO A 104 3.32 -0.40 -22.32
N GLU A 105 3.62 0.90 -22.30
CA GLU A 105 3.89 1.63 -21.06
C GLU A 105 2.68 1.63 -20.12
N SER A 106 1.46 1.66 -20.68
CA SER A 106 0.21 1.58 -19.93
C SER A 106 -0.06 0.20 -19.30
N ASN A 107 0.64 -0.85 -19.75
CA ASN A 107 0.43 -2.20 -19.23
C ASN A 107 1.46 -2.52 -18.14
N PRO A 108 1.03 -2.79 -16.89
CA PRO A 108 1.94 -3.11 -15.81
C PRO A 108 2.68 -4.44 -16.06
N CYS A 109 3.90 -4.52 -15.56
CA CYS A 109 4.61 -5.80 -15.52
C CYS A 109 3.94 -6.72 -14.49
N ALA A 110 3.60 -7.95 -14.90
CA ALA A 110 2.95 -8.92 -14.03
C ALA A 110 3.81 -9.26 -12.80
N ILE A 111 5.13 -9.37 -12.97
CA ILE A 111 6.05 -9.67 -11.87
C ILE A 111 6.06 -8.54 -10.84
N ASN A 112 6.02 -7.27 -11.25
CA ASN A 112 5.94 -6.16 -10.28
C ASN A 112 4.66 -6.21 -9.45
N SER A 113 3.55 -6.69 -10.03
CA SER A 113 2.29 -6.89 -9.31
C SER A 113 2.38 -8.05 -8.32
N ILE A 114 3.09 -9.13 -8.69
CA ILE A 114 3.40 -10.26 -7.82
C ILE A 114 4.30 -9.81 -6.66
N ASP A 115 5.32 -8.99 -6.92
CA ASP A 115 6.23 -8.45 -5.90
C ASP A 115 5.46 -7.65 -4.83
N VAL A 116 4.43 -6.89 -5.24
CA VAL A 116 3.52 -6.20 -4.29
C VAL A 116 2.76 -7.20 -3.43
N GLY A 117 2.24 -8.28 -4.02
CA GLY A 117 1.56 -9.34 -3.27
C GLY A 117 2.47 -10.03 -2.25
N ILE A 118 3.72 -10.30 -2.64
CA ILE A 118 4.75 -10.87 -1.75
C ILE A 118 5.07 -9.90 -0.59
N ALA A 119 5.23 -8.61 -0.89
CA ALA A 119 5.46 -7.59 0.12
C ALA A 119 4.29 -7.46 1.11
N ILE A 120 3.04 -7.51 0.62
CA ILE A 120 1.83 -7.52 1.46
C ILE A 120 1.81 -8.77 2.34
N GLY A 121 2.12 -9.95 1.80
CA GLY A 121 2.19 -11.19 2.57
C GLY A 121 3.21 -11.11 3.71
N SER A 122 4.39 -10.57 3.43
CA SER A 122 5.44 -10.34 4.44
C SER A 122 4.98 -9.35 5.52
N ALA A 123 4.32 -8.25 5.12
CA ALA A 123 3.73 -7.30 6.06
C ALA A 123 2.68 -7.95 6.98
N CYS A 124 1.76 -8.73 6.41
CA CYS A 124 0.74 -9.45 7.18
C CYS A 124 1.36 -10.45 8.16
N SER A 125 2.40 -11.17 7.76
CA SER A 125 3.13 -12.08 8.66
C SER A 125 3.71 -11.32 9.85
N LYS A 126 4.40 -10.19 9.60
CA LYS A 126 5.00 -9.39 10.67
C LYS A 126 3.93 -8.74 11.57
N ALA A 127 2.81 -8.30 11.01
CA ALA A 127 1.69 -7.81 11.79
C ALA A 127 1.11 -8.91 12.71
N ALA A 128 1.00 -10.14 12.21
CA ALA A 128 0.55 -11.28 13.00
C ALA A 128 1.54 -11.64 14.13
N ASP A 129 2.85 -11.55 13.89
CA ASP A 129 3.87 -11.73 14.93
C ASP A 129 3.73 -10.70 16.06
N LEU A 130 3.38 -9.46 15.69
CA LEU A 130 3.12 -8.37 16.63
C LEU A 130 1.70 -8.40 17.23
N ARG A 131 0.86 -9.37 16.84
CA ARG A 131 -0.54 -9.54 17.28
C ARG A 131 -1.42 -8.32 16.99
N ILE A 132 -1.19 -7.66 15.86
CA ILE A 132 -1.98 -6.50 15.42
C ILE A 132 -3.08 -6.97 14.46
N ASP A 133 -4.32 -6.57 14.75
CA ASP A 133 -5.44 -6.77 13.83
C ASP A 133 -5.20 -6.00 12.53
N THR A 134 -5.28 -6.68 11.39
CA THR A 134 -5.00 -6.09 10.08
C THR A 134 -5.98 -6.58 9.02
N ARG A 135 -6.22 -5.73 8.02
CA ARG A 135 -7.10 -6.05 6.88
C ARG A 135 -6.43 -5.54 5.61
N VAL A 136 -6.32 -6.41 4.59
CA VAL A 136 -5.80 -6.02 3.28
C VAL A 136 -6.94 -5.45 2.44
N MET A 137 -6.77 -4.22 1.95
CA MET A 137 -7.81 -3.50 1.20
C MET A 137 -7.27 -3.01 -0.14
N PHE A 138 -7.83 -3.51 -1.23
CA PHE A 138 -7.56 -2.99 -2.58
C PHE A 138 -8.04 -1.53 -2.74
N SER A 139 -9.20 -1.21 -2.15
CA SER A 139 -9.90 0.07 -2.29
C SER A 139 -9.10 1.29 -1.83
N ALA A 140 -8.17 1.13 -0.89
CA ALA A 140 -7.34 2.20 -0.36
C ALA A 140 -6.31 2.72 -1.38
N GLY A 141 -5.75 1.84 -2.22
CA GLY A 141 -4.69 2.18 -3.17
C GLY A 141 -5.13 3.17 -4.25
N PRO A 142 -6.16 2.87 -5.06
CA PRO A 142 -6.67 3.76 -6.11
C PRO A 142 -7.21 5.10 -5.60
N SER A 143 -7.56 5.15 -4.31
CA SER A 143 -8.12 6.33 -3.64
C SER A 143 -7.06 7.28 -3.10
N LEU A 144 -5.78 6.92 -3.22
CA LEU A 144 -4.70 7.81 -2.85
C LEU A 144 -4.46 8.84 -3.96
N HIS A 145 -4.98 10.05 -3.78
CA HIS A 145 -4.67 11.21 -4.62
C HIS A 145 -3.38 11.93 -4.18
N PHE A 146 -2.29 11.16 -3.99
CA PHE A 146 -0.96 11.70 -3.76
C PHE A 146 -0.08 11.41 -4.97
N GLN A 147 0.49 12.45 -5.57
CA GLN A 147 1.40 12.31 -6.70
C GLN A 147 2.82 12.04 -6.17
N TRP A 148 3.37 10.86 -6.47
CA TRP A 148 4.76 10.53 -6.17
C TRP A 148 5.70 11.32 -7.07
N ARG A 149 6.59 12.16 -6.50
CA ARG A 149 7.58 12.97 -7.25
C ARG A 149 9.04 12.67 -6.87
N GLY A 150 9.35 11.46 -6.41
CA GLY A 150 10.72 11.06 -6.08
C GLY A 150 11.09 11.24 -4.61
N PRO A 151 12.37 11.06 -4.25
CA PRO A 151 12.79 10.51 -2.94
C PRO A 151 12.63 11.43 -1.72
N ALA A 152 12.02 12.61 -1.83
CA ALA A 152 11.93 13.54 -0.70
C ALA A 152 10.59 14.26 -0.47
N TYR A 153 9.59 14.23 -1.37
CA TYR A 153 8.37 15.02 -1.15
C TYR A 153 7.10 14.37 -1.71
N TRP A 154 6.23 13.94 -0.80
CA TRP A 154 4.80 13.67 -1.05
C TRP A 154 4.04 14.98 -0.81
N GLN A 155 3.63 15.67 -1.87
CA GLN A 155 2.73 16.83 -1.73
C GLN A 155 1.31 16.44 -2.12
N LYS A 156 0.33 16.95 -1.35
CA LYS A 156 -1.11 16.80 -1.59
C LYS A 156 -1.39 17.26 -3.02
N GLY A 157 -1.75 16.34 -3.91
CA GLY A 157 -2.04 16.67 -5.30
C GLY A 157 -3.23 17.62 -5.36
N ARG A 158 -2.99 18.90 -5.66
CA ARG A 158 -4.07 19.77 -6.15
C ARG A 158 -4.41 19.28 -7.55
N ARG A 159 -5.69 19.05 -7.79
CA ARG A 159 -6.23 18.87 -9.14
C ARG A 159 -5.87 20.07 -10.00
#